data_AF-A0A5N5MJ64-F1
#
_entry.id   AF-A0A5N5MJ64-F1
#
_cell.length_a   1.000
_cell.length_b   1.000
_cell.length_c   1.000
_cell.angle_alpha   90.00
_cell.angle_beta   90.00
_cell.angle_gamma   90.00
#
_symmetry.space_group_name_H-M   'P 1'
#
loop_
_entity.id
_entity.type
_entity.pdbx_description
1 polymer ?
#
loop_
_entity_poly.entity_id
_entity_poly.type
_entity_poly.pdbx_seq_one_letter_code
_entity_poly.pdbx_strand_id
1 'polypeptide(L)'
;MTPEFVLPCPEDVPGPIGIGSPKPAAPQFSLPAPPAEHVEVFPRFQVSMAEADSILQTYKEYHSVLFSFVPIPRMMSAYDLFLKKPFLFRTIMTVVAPQSTTIQKRATVWFREQIAEHMIVRQEKSLELLQALIISITWGEYHFYVAGQVTNLFQLAVALVMDLELNRPPRNAVFTSGSLVDEATRTSGMEGRRASHTLEDLRALLGCFYICSIYMSTACTLLVSAQEYESDRFLVAQIRMQRLVVRAVSALPNPEFEASAQADFHASMFMTMGCIRNEIESLKKDLAPEIQNHYLFSVIYTGALVRLYEPVTYTRSSLSSNGVTDGARRTQALWCCLDACRMFFDAFTSIPAADMGYLPFSGIFHLSFSFVTVSRLLFLNDSDWDLQMARKHVDLCAVVERLGGVYREADQHAAAQEWRKKRKYVDEGRSALAMSRDKMRWIRSWYLSKLVPVEEHQPLTSAKASRGAELPDTDMFEVDVFSPGQFDPSFWDALLNEDLEVGSGTHG
;
A
#
# COMPACT_ATOMS: atom_id res chain seq x y z
N MET A 1 -78.91 84.39 59.59
CA MET A 1 -77.74 84.77 58.77
C MET A 1 -77.71 83.80 57.60
N THR A 2 -77.75 84.34 56.39
CA THR A 2 -78.43 83.86 55.16
C THR A 2 -77.74 82.70 54.41
N PRO A 3 -78.45 81.99 53.49
CA PRO A 3 -78.61 80.53 53.51
C PRO A 3 -77.98 79.74 52.34
N GLU A 4 -78.21 78.41 52.38
CA GLU A 4 -78.18 77.35 51.34
C GLU A 4 -77.77 77.70 49.90
N PHE A 5 -77.04 76.78 49.21
CA PHE A 5 -77.49 76.24 47.91
C PHE A 5 -76.78 74.93 47.53
N VAL A 6 -77.45 74.17 46.67
CA VAL A 6 -77.44 72.71 46.46
C VAL A 6 -76.98 72.35 45.03
N LEU A 7 -76.09 71.34 44.93
CA LEU A 7 -75.88 70.33 43.85
C LEU A 7 -75.44 70.79 42.40
N PRO A 8 -75.03 69.90 41.46
CA PRO A 8 -73.62 69.52 41.21
C PRO A 8 -73.22 69.35 39.71
N CYS A 9 -71.95 68.96 39.47
CA CYS A 9 -71.39 68.34 38.22
C CYS A 9 -71.35 69.19 36.92
N PRO A 10 -70.44 68.92 35.96
CA PRO A 10 -69.82 67.62 35.64
C PRO A 10 -68.30 67.59 35.39
N GLU A 11 -67.85 66.35 35.18
CA GLU A 11 -66.59 65.80 34.69
C GLU A 11 -65.84 66.66 33.65
N ASP A 12 -64.51 66.78 33.78
CA ASP A 12 -63.57 66.09 32.88
C ASP A 12 -62.08 66.38 33.22
N VAL A 13 -61.31 65.29 33.33
CA VAL A 13 -59.85 65.12 33.11
C VAL A 13 -58.83 66.00 33.88
N PRO A 14 -57.80 65.36 34.48
CA PRO A 14 -56.46 65.94 34.44
C PRO A 14 -55.36 64.95 33.98
N GLY A 15 -54.48 65.43 33.10
CA GLY A 15 -53.14 64.83 32.84
C GLY A 15 -52.20 65.00 34.06
N PRO A 16 -50.85 64.85 33.96
CA PRO A 16 -50.02 64.93 32.77
C PRO A 16 -48.88 63.87 32.65
N ILE A 17 -48.19 64.02 31.52
CA ILE A 17 -46.99 63.38 30.96
C ILE A 17 -45.91 63.00 31.99
N GLY A 18 -45.47 61.73 31.94
CA GLY A 18 -44.23 61.23 32.55
C GLY A 18 -43.46 60.36 31.55
N ILE A 19 -42.27 60.81 31.19
CA ILE A 19 -41.35 60.19 30.22
C ILE A 19 -40.81 58.87 30.80
N GLY A 20 -41.01 57.76 30.09
CA GLY A 20 -40.47 56.45 30.43
C GLY A 20 -40.22 55.61 29.17
N SER A 21 -38.97 55.23 28.97
CA SER A 21 -38.36 54.58 27.81
C SER A 21 -39.05 53.28 27.33
N PRO A 22 -38.97 52.92 26.04
CA PRO A 22 -39.63 51.73 25.50
C PRO A 22 -38.97 50.45 26.02
N LYS A 23 -39.82 49.57 26.58
CA LYS A 23 -39.48 48.20 27.00
C LYS A 23 -39.14 47.37 25.75
N PRO A 24 -38.02 46.64 25.69
CA PRO A 24 -37.69 45.82 24.53
C PRO A 24 -38.70 44.67 24.42
N ALA A 25 -39.29 44.51 23.23
CA ALA A 25 -40.10 43.35 22.89
C ALA A 25 -39.24 42.08 23.01
N ALA A 26 -39.79 41.04 23.63
CA ALA A 26 -39.15 39.74 23.71
C ALA A 26 -38.83 39.23 22.28
N PRO A 27 -37.65 38.63 22.05
CA PRO A 27 -37.33 38.06 20.76
C PRO A 27 -38.35 36.96 20.44
N GLN A 28 -39.08 37.13 19.35
CA GLN A 28 -39.82 36.03 18.73
C GLN A 28 -38.77 34.99 18.33
N PHE A 29 -38.72 33.89 19.09
CA PHE A 29 -38.05 32.68 18.65
C PHE A 29 -38.76 32.19 17.39
N SER A 30 -38.26 32.60 16.23
CA SER A 30 -38.45 31.81 15.02
C SER A 30 -37.70 30.51 15.25
N LEU A 31 -38.46 29.41 15.37
CA LEU A 31 -37.88 28.08 15.29
C LEU A 31 -37.03 28.02 14.00
N PRO A 32 -35.83 27.41 14.04
CA PRO A 32 -35.11 27.12 12.82
C PRO A 32 -36.04 26.37 11.87
N ALA A 33 -36.04 26.74 10.59
CA ALA A 33 -36.80 26.01 9.57
C ALA A 33 -36.56 24.49 9.74
N PRO A 34 -37.60 23.64 9.65
CA PRO A 34 -37.41 22.21 9.75
C PRO A 34 -36.38 21.76 8.70
N PRO A 35 -35.50 20.79 9.00
CA PRO A 35 -34.63 20.20 7.99
C PRO A 35 -35.54 19.71 6.84
N ALA A 36 -35.11 19.92 5.59
CA ALA A 36 -35.91 19.59 4.41
C ALA A 36 -36.62 18.25 4.59
N GLU A 37 -37.96 18.27 4.65
CA GLU A 37 -38.78 17.10 5.00
C GLU A 37 -38.48 15.91 4.08
N HIS A 38 -38.09 16.24 2.83
CA HIS A 38 -37.62 15.30 1.81
C HIS A 38 -36.23 15.67 1.29
N VAL A 39 -35.39 14.65 1.11
CA VAL A 39 -34.06 14.74 0.51
C VAL A 39 -34.09 14.06 -0.86
N GLU A 40 -33.67 14.78 -1.90
CA GLU A 40 -33.44 14.18 -3.21
C GLU A 40 -32.17 13.33 -3.18
N VAL A 41 -32.30 12.02 -3.38
CA VAL A 41 -31.19 11.06 -3.39
C VAL A 41 -30.50 11.07 -4.76
N PHE A 42 -31.28 11.10 -5.83
CA PHE A 42 -30.85 11.29 -7.21
C PHE A 42 -32.03 11.84 -8.02
N PRO A 43 -31.81 12.36 -9.25
CA PRO A 43 -32.84 13.09 -9.97
C PRO A 43 -34.18 12.35 -10.00
N ARG A 44 -35.25 12.99 -9.48
CA ARG A 44 -36.62 12.42 -9.43
C ARG A 44 -36.79 11.20 -8.52
N PHE A 45 -35.91 11.00 -7.54
CA PHE A 45 -36.09 10.05 -6.45
C PHE A 45 -35.80 10.76 -5.12
N GLN A 46 -36.85 10.96 -4.34
CA GLN A 46 -36.81 11.67 -3.07
C GLN A 46 -37.29 10.75 -1.96
N VAL A 47 -36.71 10.89 -0.79
CA VAL A 47 -37.10 10.16 0.42
C VAL A 47 -37.29 11.15 1.55
N SER A 48 -38.30 10.94 2.39
CA SER A 48 -38.41 11.69 3.64
C SER A 48 -37.29 11.27 4.61
N MET A 49 -36.95 12.13 5.56
CA MET A 49 -35.94 11.78 6.57
C MET A 49 -36.36 10.57 7.43
N ALA A 50 -37.65 10.42 7.73
CA ALA A 50 -38.17 9.26 8.46
C ALA A 50 -38.04 7.96 7.66
N GLU A 51 -38.33 8.00 6.35
CA GLU A 51 -38.10 6.86 5.46
C GLU A 51 -36.60 6.54 5.36
N ALA A 52 -35.75 7.56 5.24
CA ALA A 52 -34.31 7.38 5.17
C ALA A 52 -33.73 6.72 6.43
N ASP A 53 -34.24 7.06 7.62
CA ASP A 53 -33.86 6.38 8.87
C ASP A 53 -34.31 4.91 8.89
N SER A 54 -35.50 4.61 8.38
CA SER A 54 -35.98 3.22 8.25
C SER A 54 -35.14 2.39 7.27
N ILE A 55 -34.77 2.99 6.13
CA ILE A 55 -33.88 2.38 5.12
C ILE A 55 -32.49 2.16 5.70
N LEU A 56 -31.94 3.16 6.41
CA LEU A 56 -30.64 3.05 7.07
C LEU A 56 -30.65 1.97 8.15
N GLN A 57 -31.74 1.83 8.89
CA GLN A 57 -31.90 0.75 9.87
C GLN A 57 -31.87 -0.63 9.19
N THR A 58 -32.56 -0.76 8.06
CA THR A 58 -32.52 -1.98 7.23
C THR A 58 -31.11 -2.29 6.73
N TYR A 59 -30.34 -1.26 6.33
CA TYR A 59 -28.94 -1.43 5.98
C TYR A 59 -28.12 -1.95 7.16
N LYS A 60 -28.28 -1.36 8.35
CA LYS A 60 -27.55 -1.74 9.56
C LYS A 60 -27.86 -3.16 10.02
N GLU A 61 -29.13 -3.58 9.94
CA GLU A 61 -29.60 -4.87 10.43
C GLU A 61 -29.29 -6.04 9.49
N TYR A 62 -29.42 -5.83 8.18
CA TYR A 62 -29.32 -6.93 7.20
C TYR A 62 -28.05 -6.81 6.36
N HIS A 63 -27.86 -5.69 5.66
CA HIS A 63 -26.78 -5.54 4.68
C HIS A 63 -25.40 -5.51 5.35
N SER A 64 -25.25 -4.66 6.36
CA SER A 64 -24.00 -4.53 7.11
C SER A 64 -23.65 -5.79 7.92
N VAL A 65 -24.62 -6.66 8.23
CA VAL A 65 -24.38 -7.93 8.92
C VAL A 65 -23.91 -8.99 7.93
N LEU A 66 -24.52 -9.06 6.74
CA LEU A 66 -24.13 -10.00 5.68
C LEU A 66 -22.80 -9.62 5.02
N PHE A 67 -22.48 -8.32 4.98
CA PHE A 67 -21.24 -7.80 4.38
C PHE A 67 -20.65 -6.66 5.24
N SER A 68 -19.89 -7.03 6.28
CA SER A 68 -19.46 -6.13 7.37
C SER A 68 -18.22 -5.27 7.11
N PHE A 69 -18.02 -4.83 5.86
CA PHE A 69 -16.86 -4.01 5.48
C PHE A 69 -17.14 -2.50 5.48
N VAL A 70 -18.42 -2.09 5.49
CA VAL A 70 -18.83 -0.69 5.60
C VAL A 70 -19.92 -0.54 6.68
N PRO A 71 -19.59 -0.75 7.97
CA PRO A 71 -20.56 -0.59 9.04
C PRO A 71 -20.87 0.88 9.30
N ILE A 72 -22.15 1.20 9.53
CA ILE A 72 -22.58 2.53 10.00
C ILE A 72 -22.80 2.47 11.51
N PRO A 73 -22.25 3.41 12.30
CA PRO A 73 -22.45 3.44 13.75
C PRO A 73 -23.93 3.38 14.13
N ARG A 74 -24.26 2.60 15.17
CA ARG A 74 -25.67 2.37 15.59
C ARG A 74 -26.40 3.69 15.83
N MET A 75 -25.75 4.62 16.52
CA MET A 75 -26.30 5.94 16.90
C MET A 75 -26.32 6.97 15.77
N MET A 76 -25.75 6.69 14.60
CA MET A 76 -25.74 7.64 13.49
C MET A 76 -27.11 7.66 12.79
N SER A 77 -27.78 8.81 12.75
CA SER A 77 -29.03 8.98 12.02
C SER A 77 -28.80 9.11 10.51
N ALA A 78 -29.86 8.95 9.72
CA ALA A 78 -29.87 9.25 8.30
C ALA A 78 -29.47 10.70 8.02
N TYR A 79 -29.90 11.64 8.88
CA TYR A 79 -29.56 13.06 8.77
C TYR A 79 -28.07 13.30 8.98
N ASP A 80 -27.50 12.72 10.04
CA ASP A 80 -26.06 12.84 10.34
C ASP A 80 -25.22 12.24 9.23
N LEU A 81 -25.66 11.10 8.67
CA LEU A 81 -24.97 10.45 7.57
C LEU A 81 -25.03 11.33 6.30
N PHE A 82 -26.19 11.91 5.99
CA PHE A 82 -26.33 12.84 4.85
C PHE A 82 -25.40 14.06 4.98
N LEU A 83 -25.24 14.61 6.19
CA LEU A 83 -24.35 15.75 6.40
C LEU A 83 -22.86 15.38 6.36
N LYS A 84 -22.49 14.24 6.94
CA LYS A 84 -21.07 13.84 7.09
C LYS A 84 -20.52 13.10 5.87
N LYS A 85 -21.34 12.28 5.25
CA LYS A 85 -21.00 11.38 4.13
C LYS A 85 -22.17 11.37 3.12
N PRO A 86 -22.40 12.48 2.39
CA PRO A 86 -23.56 12.65 1.52
C PRO A 86 -23.63 11.65 0.37
N PHE A 87 -22.49 11.27 -0.20
CA PHE A 87 -22.43 10.30 -1.30
C PHE A 87 -22.68 8.87 -0.80
N LEU A 88 -22.14 8.50 0.36
CA LEU A 88 -22.40 7.22 1.00
C LEU A 88 -23.87 7.09 1.41
N PHE A 89 -24.45 8.16 1.97
CA PHE A 89 -25.89 8.23 2.24
C PHE A 89 -26.70 7.91 0.98
N ARG A 90 -26.43 8.63 -0.12
CA ARG A 90 -27.18 8.45 -1.37
C ARG A 90 -27.02 7.04 -1.94
N THR A 91 -25.83 6.46 -1.80
CA THR A 91 -25.55 5.09 -2.23
C THR A 91 -26.35 4.06 -1.43
N ILE A 92 -26.40 4.19 -0.10
CA ILE A 92 -27.20 3.30 0.76
C ILE A 92 -28.69 3.43 0.42
N MET A 93 -29.21 4.65 0.28
CA MET A 93 -30.60 4.86 -0.11
C MET A 93 -30.91 4.24 -1.48
N THR A 94 -29.97 4.36 -2.43
CA THR A 94 -30.12 3.81 -3.78
C THR A 94 -30.14 2.28 -3.78
N VAL A 95 -29.33 1.64 -2.94
CA VAL A 95 -29.19 0.17 -2.93
C VAL A 95 -30.29 -0.51 -2.11
N VAL A 96 -30.70 0.09 -0.99
CA VAL A 96 -31.57 -0.58 -0.01
C VAL A 96 -33.05 -0.18 -0.17
N ALA A 97 -33.34 1.02 -0.67
CA ALA A 97 -34.73 1.46 -0.78
C ALA A 97 -35.52 0.58 -1.77
N PRO A 98 -36.76 0.18 -1.45
CA PRO A 98 -37.63 -0.51 -2.39
C PRO A 98 -37.86 0.34 -3.65
N GLN A 99 -37.52 -0.19 -4.82
CA GLN A 99 -37.58 0.52 -6.10
C GLN A 99 -38.13 -0.36 -7.22
N SER A 100 -38.80 0.25 -8.19
CA SER A 100 -39.14 -0.44 -9.44
C SER A 100 -37.89 -0.64 -10.31
N THR A 101 -37.93 -1.62 -11.21
CA THR A 101 -36.83 -1.93 -12.14
C THR A 101 -36.38 -0.72 -12.97
N THR A 102 -37.32 0.17 -13.33
CA THR A 102 -37.02 1.40 -14.08
C THR A 102 -36.22 2.39 -13.25
N ILE A 103 -36.54 2.53 -11.96
CA ILE A 103 -35.83 3.40 -11.03
C ILE A 103 -34.42 2.85 -10.77
N GLN A 104 -34.28 1.54 -10.55
CA GLN A 104 -32.98 0.88 -10.35
C GLN A 104 -32.02 1.09 -11.53
N LYS A 105 -32.51 0.96 -12.77
CA LYS A 105 -31.71 1.24 -13.98
C LYS A 105 -31.21 2.69 -14.03
N ARG A 106 -32.09 3.65 -13.71
CA ARG A 106 -31.72 5.07 -13.65
C ARG A 106 -30.72 5.35 -12.54
N ALA A 107 -30.90 4.73 -11.38
CA ALA A 107 -30.00 4.89 -10.25
C ALA A 107 -28.60 4.32 -10.56
N THR A 108 -28.53 3.21 -11.30
CA THR A 108 -27.27 2.63 -11.79
C THR A 108 -26.53 3.56 -12.74
N VAL A 109 -27.25 4.22 -13.67
CA VAL A 109 -26.65 5.22 -14.58
C VAL A 109 -26.17 6.43 -13.79
N TRP A 110 -27.02 6.98 -12.92
CA TRP A 110 -26.69 8.12 -12.07
C TRP A 110 -25.45 7.84 -11.22
N PHE A 111 -25.37 6.68 -10.56
CA PHE A 111 -24.22 6.32 -9.74
C PHE A 111 -22.92 6.33 -10.54
N ARG A 112 -22.92 5.84 -11.78
CA ARG A 112 -21.74 5.87 -12.66
C ARG A 112 -21.36 7.27 -13.09
N GLU A 113 -22.34 8.10 -13.44
CA GLU A 113 -22.09 9.50 -13.76
C GLU A 113 -21.46 10.22 -12.58
N GLN A 114 -21.95 9.98 -11.36
CA GLN A 114 -21.35 10.54 -10.15
C GLN A 114 -19.93 10.02 -9.91
N ILE A 115 -19.69 8.71 -10.02
CA ILE A 115 -18.35 8.14 -9.87
C ILE A 115 -17.39 8.71 -10.90
N ALA A 116 -17.79 8.81 -12.17
CA ALA A 116 -16.97 9.39 -13.24
C ALA A 116 -16.67 10.87 -12.95
N GLU A 117 -17.68 11.65 -12.56
CA GLU A 117 -17.50 13.06 -12.21
C GLU A 117 -16.53 13.23 -11.02
N HIS A 118 -16.74 12.51 -9.91
CA HIS A 118 -15.93 12.70 -8.71
C HIS A 118 -14.51 12.14 -8.91
N MET A 119 -14.36 10.92 -9.41
CA MET A 119 -13.04 10.27 -9.50
C MET A 119 -12.24 10.62 -10.75
N ILE A 120 -12.89 10.82 -11.91
CA ILE A 120 -12.18 11.00 -13.18
C ILE A 120 -12.08 12.48 -13.53
N VAL A 121 -13.20 13.21 -13.48
CA VAL A 121 -13.23 14.63 -13.85
C VAL A 121 -12.60 15.48 -12.76
N ARG A 122 -13.03 15.31 -11.51
CA ARG A 122 -12.55 16.11 -10.37
C ARG A 122 -11.33 15.51 -9.66
N GLN A 123 -10.99 14.27 -9.98
CA GLN A 123 -9.87 13.53 -9.36
C GLN A 123 -9.96 13.46 -7.83
N GLU A 124 -11.19 13.42 -7.30
CA GLU A 124 -11.44 13.29 -5.88
C GLU A 124 -11.10 11.88 -5.40
N LYS A 125 -10.38 11.81 -4.28
CA LYS A 125 -9.92 10.58 -3.65
C LYS A 125 -10.38 10.60 -2.21
N SER A 126 -11.38 9.78 -1.88
CA SER A 126 -11.92 9.73 -0.52
C SER A 126 -12.32 8.31 -0.13
N LEU A 127 -12.23 8.03 1.18
CA LEU A 127 -12.73 6.79 1.76
C LEU A 127 -14.23 6.60 1.48
N GLU A 128 -14.98 7.70 1.44
CA GLU A 128 -16.41 7.68 1.15
C GLU A 128 -16.72 7.12 -0.24
N LEU A 129 -15.96 7.53 -1.27
CA LEU A 129 -16.09 7.00 -2.63
C LEU A 129 -15.76 5.50 -2.67
N LEU A 130 -14.72 5.07 -1.95
CA LEU A 130 -14.35 3.67 -1.84
C LEU A 130 -15.47 2.84 -1.18
N GLN A 131 -16.00 3.33 -0.05
CA GLN A 131 -17.11 2.70 0.67
C GLN A 131 -18.37 2.61 -0.21
N ALA A 132 -18.68 3.66 -0.97
CA ALA A 132 -19.81 3.67 -1.90
C ALA A 132 -19.64 2.67 -3.05
N LEU A 133 -18.44 2.56 -3.64
CA LEU A 133 -18.13 1.56 -4.66
C LEU A 133 -18.29 0.14 -4.11
N ILE A 134 -17.78 -0.13 -2.91
CA ILE A 134 -17.89 -1.44 -2.26
C ILE A 134 -19.36 -1.84 -2.07
N ILE A 135 -20.20 -0.94 -1.54
CA ILE A 135 -21.64 -1.20 -1.36
C ILE A 135 -22.32 -1.44 -2.71
N SER A 136 -22.05 -0.59 -3.69
CA SER A 136 -22.63 -0.68 -5.02
C SER A 136 -22.25 -1.99 -5.71
N ILE A 137 -20.97 -2.41 -5.69
CA ILE A 137 -20.50 -3.66 -6.29
C ILE A 137 -21.17 -4.89 -5.65
N THR A 138 -21.35 -4.85 -4.33
CA THR A 138 -21.85 -6.01 -3.56
C THR A 138 -23.33 -6.25 -3.77
N TRP A 139 -24.13 -5.19 -3.82
CA TRP A 139 -25.59 -5.26 -3.82
C TRP A 139 -26.24 -4.64 -5.06
N GLY A 140 -25.43 -4.17 -6.02
CA GLY A 140 -25.93 -3.65 -7.27
C GLY A 140 -26.48 -4.76 -8.15
N GLU A 141 -27.57 -4.44 -8.86
CA GLU A 141 -28.21 -5.32 -9.84
C GLU A 141 -27.34 -5.42 -11.10
N TYR A 142 -26.23 -6.15 -11.01
CA TYR A 142 -25.32 -6.38 -12.12
C TYR A 142 -25.45 -7.83 -12.59
N HIS A 143 -25.77 -8.02 -13.88
CA HIS A 143 -25.71 -9.33 -14.50
C HIS A 143 -24.24 -9.78 -14.59
N PHE A 144 -23.83 -10.54 -13.57
CA PHE A 144 -22.45 -10.98 -13.25
C PHE A 144 -21.67 -11.59 -14.43
N TYR A 145 -22.36 -12.09 -15.46
CA TYR A 145 -21.75 -12.80 -16.59
C TYR A 145 -21.70 -12.02 -17.91
N VAL A 146 -22.32 -10.84 -18.03
CA VAL A 146 -22.51 -10.17 -19.34
C VAL A 146 -22.12 -8.69 -19.34
N ALA A 147 -21.98 -8.03 -18.18
CA ALA A 147 -21.71 -6.60 -18.11
C ALA A 147 -20.33 -6.30 -17.50
N GLY A 148 -19.36 -5.86 -18.32
CA GLY A 148 -18.05 -5.33 -17.88
C GLY A 148 -18.10 -4.09 -16.97
N GLN A 149 -19.30 -3.68 -16.56
CA GLN A 149 -19.57 -2.51 -15.73
C GLN A 149 -19.13 -2.73 -14.28
N VAL A 150 -19.28 -3.95 -13.74
CA VAL A 150 -18.80 -4.28 -12.38
C VAL A 150 -17.28 -4.28 -12.32
N THR A 151 -16.64 -4.81 -13.35
CA THR A 151 -15.18 -4.82 -13.46
C THR A 151 -14.63 -3.40 -13.40
N ASN A 152 -15.21 -2.46 -14.16
CA ASN A 152 -14.75 -1.06 -14.13
C ASN A 152 -14.90 -0.42 -12.74
N LEU A 153 -16.06 -0.57 -12.10
CA LEU A 153 -16.27 -0.03 -10.74
C LEU A 153 -15.32 -0.67 -9.72
N PHE A 154 -15.06 -1.97 -9.85
CA PHE A 154 -14.11 -2.67 -8.98
C PHE A 154 -12.67 -2.19 -9.22
N GLN A 155 -12.23 -1.99 -10.45
CA GLN A 155 -10.89 -1.44 -10.74
C GLN A 155 -10.74 -0.02 -10.20
N LEU A 156 -11.81 0.79 -10.24
CA LEU A 156 -11.82 2.11 -9.60
C LEU A 156 -11.70 2.02 -8.07
N ALA A 157 -12.32 1.01 -7.44
CA ALA A 157 -12.16 0.77 -6.00
C ALA A 157 -10.71 0.35 -5.66
N VAL A 158 -10.08 -0.48 -6.49
CA VAL A 158 -8.65 -0.84 -6.35
C VAL A 158 -7.77 0.39 -6.53
N ALA A 159 -8.07 1.25 -7.51
CA ALA A 159 -7.34 2.50 -7.71
C ALA A 159 -7.43 3.41 -6.46
N LEU A 160 -8.62 3.56 -5.85
CA LEU A 160 -8.77 4.33 -4.60
C LEU A 160 -7.99 3.73 -3.44
N VAL A 161 -7.92 2.40 -3.32
CA VAL A 161 -7.08 1.75 -2.28
C VAL A 161 -5.61 2.16 -2.43
N MET A 162 -5.10 2.21 -3.67
CA MET A 162 -3.73 2.61 -3.94
C MET A 162 -3.51 4.12 -3.73
N ASP A 163 -4.45 4.93 -4.23
CA ASP A 163 -4.42 6.39 -4.15
C ASP A 163 -4.55 6.94 -2.72
N LEU A 164 -5.32 6.26 -1.87
CA LEU A 164 -5.44 6.54 -0.44
C LEU A 164 -4.30 5.91 0.38
N GLU A 165 -3.37 5.22 -0.28
CA GLU A 165 -2.26 4.47 0.31
C GLU A 165 -2.70 3.46 1.39
N LEU A 166 -3.91 2.89 1.26
CA LEU A 166 -4.42 1.88 2.21
C LEU A 166 -3.69 0.54 2.07
N ASN A 167 -2.98 0.33 0.97
CA ASN A 167 -2.13 -0.84 0.74
C ASN A 167 -0.78 -0.76 1.50
N ARG A 168 -0.50 0.35 2.19
CA ARG A 168 0.69 0.53 3.03
C ARG A 168 0.33 0.37 4.52
N PRO A 169 1.30 0.17 5.42
CA PRO A 169 1.03 0.20 6.86
C PRO A 169 0.67 1.62 7.37
N PRO A 170 -0.15 1.76 8.44
CA PRO A 170 -0.57 3.05 8.98
C PRO A 170 0.58 3.81 9.66
N ARG A 171 0.62 5.14 9.53
CA ARG A 171 1.63 6.02 10.19
C ARG A 171 1.69 5.90 11.72
N ASN A 172 0.54 5.69 12.38
CA ASN A 172 0.41 5.75 13.85
C ASN A 172 0.43 4.38 14.52
N ALA A 173 0.53 3.31 13.74
CA ALA A 173 0.86 2.07 14.35
C ALA A 173 2.27 2.24 14.94
N VAL A 174 2.53 1.70 16.15
CA VAL A 174 3.78 1.89 16.92
C VAL A 174 4.92 1.12 16.24
N PHE A 175 5.06 1.35 14.95
CA PHE A 175 5.80 0.58 13.98
C PHE A 175 6.86 1.53 13.43
N THR A 176 8.02 1.61 14.08
CA THR A 176 9.23 2.05 13.40
C THR A 176 9.57 0.98 12.37
N SER A 177 9.08 1.15 11.13
CA SER A 177 9.30 0.22 10.02
C SER A 177 10.76 -0.23 9.95
N GLY A 178 11.02 -1.52 10.14
CA GLY A 178 12.34 -2.10 9.88
C GLY A 178 12.59 -2.45 8.41
N SER A 179 11.64 -2.16 7.51
CA SER A 179 11.82 -2.38 6.07
C SER A 179 12.72 -1.32 5.48
N LEU A 180 13.80 -1.77 4.84
CA LEU A 180 14.79 -0.90 4.21
C LEU A 180 14.17 -0.03 3.12
N VAL A 181 13.10 -0.48 2.46
CA VAL A 181 12.36 0.33 1.47
C VAL A 181 11.62 1.48 2.16
N ASP A 182 11.04 1.20 3.32
CA ASP A 182 10.40 2.22 4.14
C ASP A 182 11.44 3.20 4.68
N GLU A 183 12.51 2.72 5.30
CA GLU A 183 13.58 3.57 5.82
C GLU A 183 14.20 4.43 4.71
N ALA A 184 14.49 3.87 3.54
CA ALA A 184 14.97 4.63 2.39
C ALA A 184 13.98 5.74 1.98
N THR A 185 12.68 5.50 2.00
CA THR A 185 11.69 6.57 1.77
C THR A 185 11.66 7.63 2.88
N ARG A 186 12.01 7.27 4.13
CA ARG A 186 12.17 8.20 5.25
C ARG A 186 13.39 9.08 5.04
N THR A 187 14.56 8.49 4.79
CA THR A 187 15.83 9.21 4.60
C THR A 187 15.85 10.06 3.33
N SER A 188 15.16 9.64 2.26
CA SER A 188 14.99 10.44 1.04
C SER A 188 13.97 11.60 1.19
N GLY A 189 13.42 11.84 2.39
CA GLY A 189 12.50 12.95 2.66
C GLY A 189 11.09 12.77 2.08
N MET A 190 10.73 11.57 1.62
CA MET A 190 9.40 11.27 1.07
C MET A 190 8.35 10.98 2.18
N GLU A 191 8.77 11.07 3.43
CA GLU A 191 8.05 10.66 4.64
C GLU A 191 6.79 11.49 4.96
N GLY A 192 6.78 12.77 4.56
CA GLY A 192 5.70 13.71 4.86
C GLY A 192 4.33 13.40 4.23
N ARG A 193 4.20 12.28 3.50
CA ARG A 193 3.02 11.93 2.70
C ARG A 193 2.18 10.76 3.22
N ARG A 194 2.61 10.01 4.25
CA ARG A 194 1.90 8.81 4.71
C ARG A 194 0.62 9.15 5.50
N ALA A 195 -0.52 8.68 5.02
CA ALA A 195 -1.82 8.86 5.69
C ALA A 195 -1.92 7.98 6.96
N SER A 196 -2.52 8.50 8.03
CA SER A 196 -2.93 7.69 9.18
C SER A 196 -4.19 6.91 8.81
N HIS A 197 -4.17 5.57 8.87
CA HIS A 197 -5.37 4.78 8.60
C HIS A 197 -6.27 4.68 9.84
N THR A 198 -7.55 4.93 9.63
CA THR A 198 -8.62 4.68 10.57
C THR A 198 -9.09 3.22 10.50
N LEU A 199 -9.84 2.77 11.49
CA LEU A 199 -10.48 1.44 11.42
C LEU A 199 -11.51 1.34 10.29
N GLU A 200 -12.05 2.47 9.80
CA GLU A 200 -12.94 2.46 8.64
C GLU A 200 -12.17 2.21 7.35
N ASP A 201 -10.96 2.76 7.22
CA ASP A 201 -10.06 2.52 6.09
C ASP A 201 -9.70 1.04 5.96
N LEU A 202 -9.29 0.42 7.08
CA LEU A 202 -8.91 -0.99 7.10
C LEU A 202 -10.09 -1.91 6.75
N ARG A 203 -11.31 -1.59 7.18
CA ARG A 203 -12.50 -2.38 6.80
C ARG A 203 -12.82 -2.22 5.31
N ALA A 204 -12.73 -1.01 4.76
CA ALA A 204 -12.93 -0.79 3.33
C ALA A 204 -11.87 -1.50 2.48
N LEU A 205 -10.59 -1.44 2.89
CA LEU A 205 -9.50 -2.21 2.29
C LEU A 205 -9.82 -3.71 2.26
N LEU A 206 -10.22 -4.28 3.39
CA LEU A 206 -10.57 -5.70 3.51
C LEU A 206 -11.79 -6.07 2.64
N GLY A 207 -12.78 -5.17 2.52
CA GLY A 207 -13.92 -5.36 1.64
C GLY A 207 -13.51 -5.44 0.16
N CYS A 208 -12.62 -4.53 -0.26
CA CYS A 208 -12.05 -4.56 -1.60
C CYS A 208 -11.24 -5.85 -1.86
N PHE A 209 -10.41 -6.26 -0.90
CA PHE A 209 -9.67 -7.52 -0.97
C PHE A 209 -10.57 -8.75 -1.05
N TYR A 210 -11.63 -8.81 -0.25
CA TYR A 210 -12.58 -9.93 -0.25
C TYR A 210 -13.21 -10.09 -1.64
N ILE A 211 -13.71 -9.00 -2.22
CA ILE A 211 -14.27 -8.98 -3.58
C ILE A 211 -13.21 -9.45 -4.59
N CYS A 212 -11.98 -8.92 -4.51
CA CYS A 212 -10.85 -9.33 -5.37
C CYS A 212 -10.60 -10.84 -5.32
N SER A 213 -10.59 -11.41 -4.11
CA SER A 213 -10.27 -12.81 -3.89
C SER A 213 -11.24 -13.77 -4.58
N ILE A 214 -12.53 -13.42 -4.63
CA ILE A 214 -13.58 -14.19 -5.31
C ILE A 214 -13.32 -14.20 -6.82
N TYR A 215 -13.06 -13.04 -7.42
CA TYR A 215 -12.77 -12.93 -8.85
C TYR A 215 -11.50 -13.69 -9.22
N MET A 216 -10.43 -13.54 -8.45
CA MET A 216 -9.15 -14.21 -8.71
C MET A 216 -9.26 -15.73 -8.61
N SER A 217 -10.00 -16.25 -7.63
CA SER A 217 -10.24 -17.70 -7.48
C SER A 217 -11.03 -18.28 -8.66
N THR A 218 -12.08 -17.57 -9.08
CA THR A 218 -12.91 -17.95 -10.23
C THR A 218 -12.10 -17.94 -11.52
N ALA A 219 -11.32 -16.88 -11.76
CA ALA A 219 -10.45 -16.76 -12.93
C ALA A 219 -9.41 -17.88 -13.01
N CYS A 220 -8.76 -18.22 -11.89
CA CYS A 220 -7.82 -19.36 -11.85
C CYS A 220 -8.51 -20.68 -12.22
N THR A 221 -9.73 -20.91 -11.72
CA THR A 221 -10.48 -22.14 -12.01
C THR A 221 -10.87 -22.22 -13.48
N LEU A 222 -11.37 -21.11 -14.04
CA LEU A 222 -11.75 -21.03 -15.46
C LEU A 222 -10.54 -21.22 -16.38
N LEU A 223 -9.41 -20.54 -16.12
CA LEU A 223 -8.19 -20.69 -16.90
C LEU A 223 -7.64 -22.12 -16.89
N VAL A 224 -7.64 -22.78 -15.72
CA VAL A 224 -7.23 -24.20 -15.62
C VAL A 224 -8.15 -25.11 -16.43
N SER A 225 -9.44 -24.81 -16.50
CA SER A 225 -10.42 -25.60 -17.26
C SER A 225 -10.38 -25.33 -18.77
N ALA A 226 -10.10 -24.09 -19.18
CA ALA A 226 -10.09 -23.68 -20.58
C ALA A 226 -8.79 -24.06 -21.29
N GLN A 227 -7.63 -23.83 -20.63
CA GLN A 227 -6.28 -24.07 -21.18
C GLN A 227 -6.12 -23.60 -22.62
N GLU A 228 -6.55 -22.36 -22.89
CA GLU A 228 -6.53 -21.79 -24.24
C GLU A 228 -5.09 -21.57 -24.71
N TYR A 229 -4.20 -21.17 -23.78
CA TYR A 229 -2.79 -20.95 -24.05
C TYR A 229 -1.89 -21.87 -23.21
N GLU A 230 -0.75 -22.28 -23.76
CA GLU A 230 0.27 -23.04 -23.01
C GLU A 230 0.77 -22.27 -21.77
N SER A 231 0.76 -20.93 -21.84
CA SER A 231 1.10 -20.04 -20.71
C SER A 231 0.10 -20.07 -19.57
N ASP A 232 -1.13 -20.55 -19.76
CA ASP A 232 -2.15 -20.56 -18.71
C ASP A 232 -1.72 -21.42 -17.52
N ARG A 233 -1.02 -22.52 -17.80
CA ARG A 233 -0.44 -23.39 -16.76
C ARG A 233 0.67 -22.68 -15.98
N PHE A 234 1.48 -21.88 -16.66
CA PHE A 234 2.54 -21.05 -16.04
C PHE A 234 1.93 -19.96 -15.15
N LEU A 235 0.89 -19.29 -15.64
CA LEU A 235 0.16 -18.24 -14.92
C LEU A 235 -0.43 -18.79 -13.62
N VAL A 236 -1.09 -19.94 -13.68
CA VAL A 236 -1.69 -20.58 -12.49
C VAL A 236 -0.60 -20.97 -11.47
N ALA A 237 0.53 -21.50 -11.93
CA ALA A 237 1.66 -21.82 -11.08
C ALA A 237 2.20 -20.57 -10.35
N GLN A 238 2.35 -19.45 -11.06
CA GLN A 238 2.82 -18.19 -10.50
C GLN A 238 1.86 -17.64 -9.44
N ILE A 239 0.55 -17.66 -9.68
CA ILE A 239 -0.45 -17.21 -8.70
C ILE A 239 -0.44 -18.11 -7.45
N ARG A 240 -0.35 -19.43 -7.61
CA ARG A 240 -0.26 -20.36 -6.48
C ARG A 240 1.01 -20.12 -5.65
N MET A 241 2.15 -19.89 -6.29
CA MET A 241 3.40 -19.53 -5.61
C MET A 241 3.26 -18.23 -4.81
N GLN A 242 2.69 -17.18 -5.43
CA GLN A 242 2.50 -15.88 -4.76
C GLN A 242 1.60 -16.01 -3.53
N ARG A 243 0.56 -16.86 -3.57
CA ARG A 243 -0.30 -17.12 -2.40
C ARG A 243 0.46 -17.76 -1.24
N LEU A 244 1.38 -18.69 -1.52
CA LEU A 244 2.23 -19.30 -0.49
C LEU A 244 3.17 -18.26 0.15
N VAL A 245 3.76 -17.38 -0.67
CA VAL A 245 4.61 -16.29 -0.19
C VAL A 245 3.83 -15.30 0.68
N VAL A 246 2.63 -14.89 0.25
CA VAL A 246 1.77 -13.99 1.05
C VAL A 246 1.42 -14.64 2.40
N ARG A 247 1.12 -15.95 2.40
CA ARG A 247 0.88 -16.68 3.64
C ARG A 247 2.11 -16.70 4.54
N ALA A 248 3.31 -16.87 3.98
CA ALA A 248 4.57 -16.82 4.73
C ALA A 248 4.77 -15.48 5.42
N VAL A 249 4.65 -14.39 4.66
CA VAL A 249 4.80 -13.03 5.17
C VAL A 249 3.76 -12.72 6.25
N SER A 250 2.53 -13.24 6.13
CA SER A 250 1.49 -13.04 7.15
C SER A 250 1.66 -13.88 8.42
N ALA A 251 2.38 -15.00 8.34
CA ALA A 251 2.53 -15.95 9.45
C ALA A 251 3.86 -15.78 10.22
N LEU A 252 4.77 -14.97 9.70
CA LEU A 252 6.06 -14.66 10.29
C LEU A 252 6.05 -13.20 10.76
N PRO A 253 6.82 -12.86 11.80
CA PRO A 253 7.03 -11.46 12.19
C PRO A 253 7.44 -10.64 10.97
N ASN A 254 6.64 -9.63 10.63
CA ASN A 254 7.05 -8.67 9.62
C ASN A 254 7.73 -7.51 10.37
N PRO A 255 9.02 -7.24 10.11
CA PRO A 255 9.73 -6.10 10.69
C PRO A 255 9.08 -4.74 10.35
N GLU A 256 8.20 -4.66 9.34
CA GLU A 256 7.35 -3.49 9.06
C GLU A 256 6.23 -3.27 10.09
N PHE A 257 5.86 -4.31 10.85
CA PHE A 257 4.70 -4.31 11.76
C PHE A 257 5.05 -4.63 13.22
N GLU A 258 6.28 -5.05 13.55
CA GLU A 258 6.68 -5.38 14.94
C GLU A 258 7.94 -4.59 15.31
N ALA A 259 7.74 -3.35 15.75
CA ALA A 259 8.81 -2.38 15.92
C ALA A 259 9.24 -2.09 17.35
N SER A 260 9.17 -3.07 18.24
CA SER A 260 9.82 -2.94 19.55
C SER A 260 10.59 -4.21 19.87
N ALA A 261 11.92 -4.09 19.78
CA ALA A 261 12.93 -5.14 19.85
C ALA A 261 12.95 -6.09 18.63
N GLN A 262 14.15 -6.40 18.13
CA GLN A 262 14.37 -7.55 17.26
C GLN A 262 13.64 -8.75 17.88
N ALA A 263 12.59 -9.23 17.23
CA ALA A 263 11.79 -10.33 17.76
C ALA A 263 12.70 -11.53 18.02
N ASP A 264 12.50 -12.18 19.16
CA ASP A 264 13.21 -13.42 19.46
C ASP A 264 12.83 -14.46 18.40
N PHE A 265 13.84 -15.11 17.83
CA PHE A 265 13.60 -16.22 16.94
C PHE A 265 12.99 -17.39 17.73
N HIS A 266 11.84 -17.88 17.27
CA HIS A 266 11.12 -18.98 17.90
C HIS A 266 11.07 -20.21 17.01
N ALA A 267 11.11 -21.39 17.63
CA ALA A 267 10.98 -22.67 16.93
C ALA A 267 9.73 -22.75 16.03
N SER A 268 8.62 -22.11 16.42
CA SER A 268 7.41 -22.02 15.60
C SER A 268 7.65 -21.32 14.25
N MET A 269 8.49 -20.29 14.20
CA MET A 269 8.86 -19.61 12.95
C MET A 269 9.61 -20.57 12.02
N PHE A 270 10.59 -21.30 12.56
CA PHE A 270 11.33 -22.31 11.80
C PHE A 270 10.41 -23.40 11.25
N MET A 271 9.47 -23.88 12.06
CA MET A 271 8.47 -24.86 11.64
C MET A 271 7.55 -24.31 10.54
N THR A 272 7.05 -23.07 10.67
CA THR A 272 6.24 -22.40 9.64
C THR A 272 7.02 -22.26 8.33
N MET A 273 8.28 -21.81 8.39
CA MET A 273 9.15 -21.73 7.21
C MET A 273 9.32 -23.10 6.55
N GLY A 274 9.55 -24.15 7.34
CA GLY A 274 9.65 -25.53 6.85
C GLY A 274 8.37 -26.02 6.17
N CYS A 275 7.21 -25.81 6.78
CA CYS A 275 5.91 -26.17 6.21
C CYS A 275 5.65 -25.48 4.87
N ILE A 276 5.88 -24.17 4.80
CA ILE A 276 5.65 -23.41 3.58
C ILE A 276 6.66 -23.80 2.49
N ARG A 277 7.93 -24.01 2.86
CA ARG A 277 8.92 -24.54 1.92
C ARG A 277 8.49 -25.88 1.33
N ASN A 278 7.98 -26.80 2.15
CA ASN A 278 7.50 -28.09 1.66
C ASN A 278 6.33 -27.94 0.68
N GLU A 279 5.42 -26.99 0.91
CA GLU A 279 4.34 -26.68 -0.02
C GLU A 279 4.84 -26.04 -1.33
N ILE A 280 5.85 -25.17 -1.27
CA ILE A 280 6.53 -24.61 -2.46
C ILE A 280 7.18 -25.74 -3.27
N GLU A 281 7.86 -26.68 -2.61
CA GLU A 281 8.48 -27.83 -3.27
C GLU A 281 7.45 -28.79 -3.86
N SER A 282 6.34 -29.03 -3.15
CA SER A 282 5.24 -29.85 -3.65
C SER A 282 4.64 -29.22 -4.90
N LEU A 283 4.36 -27.90 -4.85
CA LEU A 283 3.86 -27.17 -6.01
C LEU A 283 4.79 -27.34 -7.21
N LYS A 284 6.11 -27.15 -7.02
CA LYS A 284 7.09 -27.32 -8.09
C LYS A 284 7.07 -28.73 -8.68
N LYS A 285 7.00 -29.77 -7.85
CA LYS A 285 6.95 -31.18 -8.29
C LYS A 285 5.71 -31.49 -9.10
N ASP A 286 4.58 -30.87 -8.79
CA ASP A 286 3.30 -31.08 -9.47
C ASP A 286 3.23 -30.38 -10.86
N LEU A 287 4.18 -29.49 -11.18
CA LEU A 287 4.21 -28.79 -12.47
C LEU A 287 4.80 -29.67 -13.57
N ALA A 288 4.41 -29.37 -14.81
CA ALA A 288 4.99 -30.04 -15.98
C ALA A 288 6.50 -29.72 -16.12
N PRO A 289 7.33 -30.65 -16.60
CA PRO A 289 8.79 -30.47 -16.72
C PRO A 289 9.21 -29.22 -17.50
N GLU A 290 8.41 -28.83 -18.50
CA GLU A 290 8.65 -27.65 -19.33
C GLU A 290 8.58 -26.37 -18.50
N ILE A 291 7.64 -26.30 -17.55
CA ILE A 291 7.47 -25.17 -16.63
C ILE A 291 8.58 -25.18 -15.58
N GLN A 292 8.91 -26.36 -15.03
CA GLN A 292 9.95 -26.50 -14.01
C GLN A 292 11.32 -26.01 -14.50
N ASN A 293 11.63 -26.24 -15.78
CA ASN A 293 12.91 -25.90 -16.38
C ASN A 293 12.95 -24.49 -16.99
N HIS A 294 11.83 -23.75 -16.96
CA HIS A 294 11.76 -22.40 -17.54
C HIS A 294 12.46 -21.37 -16.63
N TYR A 295 13.36 -20.55 -17.18
CA TYR A 295 14.14 -19.57 -16.40
C TYR A 295 13.27 -18.58 -15.61
N LEU A 296 12.15 -18.11 -16.17
CA LEU A 296 11.20 -17.25 -15.45
C LEU A 296 10.60 -17.95 -14.23
N PHE A 297 10.28 -19.24 -14.33
CA PHE A 297 9.79 -20.00 -13.19
C PHE A 297 10.89 -20.13 -12.13
N SER A 298 12.14 -20.39 -12.54
CA SER A 298 13.30 -20.43 -11.63
C SER A 298 13.48 -19.12 -10.87
N VAL A 299 13.31 -17.97 -11.51
CA VAL A 299 13.37 -16.64 -10.87
C VAL A 299 12.22 -16.44 -9.86
N ILE A 300 10.99 -16.83 -10.21
CA ILE A 300 9.84 -16.74 -9.31
C ILE A 300 9.99 -17.68 -8.11
N TYR A 301 10.39 -18.92 -8.35
CA TYR A 301 10.59 -19.94 -7.32
C TYR A 301 11.70 -19.55 -6.35
N THR A 302 12.87 -19.14 -6.84
CA THR A 302 13.96 -18.70 -5.97
C THR A 302 13.63 -17.39 -5.27
N GLY A 303 12.97 -16.44 -5.94
CA GLY A 303 12.48 -15.21 -5.34
C GLY A 303 11.46 -15.45 -4.21
N ALA A 304 10.61 -16.47 -4.33
CA ALA A 304 9.71 -16.91 -3.28
C ALA A 304 10.45 -17.47 -2.06
N LEU A 305 11.52 -18.24 -2.27
CA LEU A 305 12.37 -18.74 -1.19
C LEU A 305 13.10 -17.61 -0.46
N VAL A 306 13.63 -16.60 -1.19
CA VAL A 306 14.24 -15.42 -0.56
C VAL A 306 13.22 -14.73 0.33
N ARG A 307 12.00 -14.47 -0.16
CA ARG A 307 10.94 -13.85 0.65
C ARG A 307 10.49 -14.67 1.86
N LEU A 308 10.52 -16.00 1.76
CA LEU A 308 10.15 -16.89 2.86
C LEU A 308 11.11 -16.78 4.04
N TYR A 309 12.41 -16.68 3.74
CA TYR A 309 13.45 -16.70 4.77
C TYR A 309 13.94 -15.32 5.20
N GLU A 310 13.77 -14.28 4.38
CA GLU A 310 14.21 -12.90 4.68
C GLU A 310 13.82 -12.37 6.07
N PRO A 311 12.63 -12.68 6.64
CA PRO A 311 12.26 -12.21 7.98
C PRO A 311 13.25 -12.62 9.08
N VAL A 312 14.00 -13.72 8.90
CA VAL A 312 15.01 -14.17 9.88
C VAL A 312 16.11 -13.12 10.09
N THR A 313 16.39 -12.28 9.08
CA THR A 313 17.43 -11.25 9.14
C THR A 313 17.12 -10.09 10.10
N TYR A 314 15.91 -10.06 10.66
CA TYR A 314 15.47 -9.08 11.67
C TYR A 314 15.27 -9.71 13.06
N THR A 315 15.41 -11.03 13.16
CA THR A 315 15.27 -11.74 14.43
C THR A 315 16.60 -11.88 15.13
N ARG A 316 16.57 -11.99 16.47
CA ARG A 316 17.75 -12.29 17.29
C ARG A 316 17.66 -13.70 17.88
N SER A 317 18.81 -14.28 18.23
CA SER A 317 18.83 -15.54 18.98
C SER A 317 18.16 -15.36 20.35
N SER A 318 17.25 -16.28 20.71
CA SER A 318 16.50 -16.19 21.97
C SER A 318 17.42 -16.44 23.18
N LEU A 319 17.28 -15.64 24.23
CA LEU A 319 18.00 -15.80 25.50
C LEU A 319 17.34 -16.84 26.43
N SER A 320 16.35 -17.61 25.94
CA SER A 320 15.62 -18.62 26.72
C SER A 320 16.47 -19.86 27.01
N SER A 321 15.95 -20.77 27.86
CA SER A 321 16.63 -22.04 28.20
C SER A 321 16.94 -22.95 27.00
N ASN A 322 16.24 -22.75 25.87
CA ASN A 322 16.48 -23.43 24.60
C ASN A 322 17.37 -22.63 23.62
N GLY A 323 17.98 -21.53 24.07
CA GLY A 323 18.69 -20.55 23.24
C GLY A 323 19.74 -21.13 22.30
N VAL A 324 20.46 -22.19 22.72
CA VAL A 324 21.42 -22.89 21.84
C VAL A 324 20.72 -23.58 20.66
N THR A 325 19.60 -24.26 20.91
CA THR A 325 18.85 -24.95 19.86
C THR A 325 18.09 -23.99 18.96
N ASP A 326 17.58 -22.90 19.51
CA ASP A 326 16.90 -21.84 18.75
C ASP A 326 17.89 -21.02 17.92
N GLY A 327 19.09 -20.74 18.46
CA GLY A 327 20.22 -20.17 17.72
C GLY A 327 20.63 -21.04 16.54
N ALA A 328 20.81 -22.35 16.74
CA ALA A 328 21.12 -23.27 15.65
C ALA A 328 20.04 -23.29 14.54
N ARG A 329 18.75 -23.27 14.90
CA ARG A 329 17.63 -23.17 13.93
C ARG A 329 17.63 -21.85 13.19
N ARG A 330 17.94 -20.74 13.89
CA ARG A 330 18.07 -19.41 13.29
C ARG A 330 19.23 -19.37 12.30
N THR A 331 20.42 -19.85 12.67
CA THR A 331 21.57 -19.99 11.78
C THR A 331 21.22 -20.83 10.56
N GLN A 332 20.49 -21.92 10.73
CA GLN A 332 20.02 -22.73 9.61
C GLN A 332 19.05 -21.96 8.69
N ALA A 333 18.14 -21.17 9.24
CA ALA A 333 17.23 -20.33 8.45
C ALA A 333 17.97 -19.19 7.73
N LEU A 334 18.94 -18.54 8.38
CA LEU A 334 19.86 -17.56 7.77
C LEU A 334 20.63 -18.20 6.60
N TRP A 335 21.12 -19.42 6.79
CA TRP A 335 21.81 -20.17 5.74
C TRP A 335 20.88 -20.49 4.56
N CYS A 336 19.63 -20.90 4.84
CA CYS A 336 18.62 -21.10 3.80
C CYS A 336 18.31 -19.81 3.04
N CYS A 337 18.29 -18.66 3.73
CA CYS A 337 18.12 -17.35 3.10
C CYS A 337 19.28 -17.02 2.15
N LEU A 338 20.51 -17.19 2.63
CA LEU A 338 21.73 -16.96 1.85
C LEU A 338 21.79 -17.88 0.61
N ASP A 339 21.45 -19.15 0.78
CA ASP A 339 21.41 -20.12 -0.30
C ASP A 339 20.31 -19.79 -1.33
N ALA A 340 19.14 -19.32 -0.87
CA ALA A 340 18.08 -18.84 -1.75
C ALA A 340 18.52 -17.61 -2.56
N CYS A 341 19.24 -16.65 -1.96
CA CYS A 341 19.83 -15.52 -2.67
C CYS A 341 20.82 -15.99 -3.75
N ARG A 342 21.69 -16.95 -3.44
CA ARG A 342 22.63 -17.54 -4.42
C ARG A 342 21.87 -18.15 -5.59
N MET A 343 20.92 -19.04 -5.30
CA MET A 343 20.08 -19.70 -6.30
C MET A 343 19.33 -18.68 -7.15
N PHE A 344 18.86 -17.58 -6.55
CA PHE A 344 18.21 -16.49 -7.27
C PHE A 344 19.15 -15.81 -8.26
N PHE A 345 20.36 -15.44 -7.86
CA PHE A 345 21.32 -14.80 -8.77
C PHE A 345 21.75 -15.75 -9.90
N ASP A 346 21.91 -17.05 -9.63
CA ASP A 346 22.18 -18.05 -10.65
C ASP A 346 20.99 -18.17 -11.63
N ALA A 347 19.76 -18.23 -11.13
CA ALA A 347 18.56 -18.23 -11.96
C ALA A 347 18.44 -16.94 -12.80
N PHE A 348 18.72 -15.78 -12.22
CA PHE A 348 18.61 -14.50 -12.90
C PHE A 348 19.70 -14.31 -13.97
N THR A 349 20.92 -14.79 -13.72
CA THR A 349 22.01 -14.76 -14.72
C THR A 349 21.81 -15.80 -15.84
N SER A 350 20.96 -16.81 -15.64
CA SER A 350 20.58 -17.77 -16.69
C SER A 350 19.58 -17.24 -17.71
N ILE A 351 19.00 -16.04 -17.49
CA ILE A 351 18.06 -15.41 -18.40
C ILE A 351 18.78 -15.06 -19.71
N PRO A 352 18.28 -15.48 -20.89
CA PRO A 352 18.90 -15.14 -22.16
C PRO A 352 18.99 -13.62 -22.36
N ALA A 353 20.12 -13.14 -22.88
CA ALA A 353 20.36 -11.73 -23.13
C ALA A 353 19.27 -11.09 -24.01
N ALA A 354 18.71 -11.87 -24.95
CA ALA A 354 17.59 -11.46 -25.80
C ALA A 354 16.32 -11.12 -24.98
N ASP A 355 16.08 -11.85 -23.89
CA ASP A 355 14.83 -11.76 -23.12
C ASP A 355 14.91 -10.75 -21.97
N MET A 356 16.13 -10.35 -21.57
CA MET A 356 16.37 -9.38 -20.48
C MET A 356 15.64 -8.05 -20.66
N GLY A 357 15.49 -7.57 -21.91
CA GLY A 357 14.76 -6.35 -22.23
C GLY A 357 13.23 -6.48 -22.17
N TYR A 358 12.70 -7.68 -21.93
CA TYR A 358 11.27 -8.00 -21.86
C TYR A 358 10.81 -8.36 -20.44
N LEU A 359 11.72 -8.39 -19.47
CA LEU A 359 11.37 -8.80 -18.12
C LEU A 359 10.26 -7.92 -17.53
N PRO A 360 9.23 -8.53 -16.92
CA PRO A 360 8.21 -7.79 -16.21
C PRO A 360 8.82 -7.10 -14.98
N PHE A 361 8.14 -6.06 -14.49
CA PHE A 361 8.55 -5.32 -13.30
C PHE A 361 8.79 -6.24 -12.08
N SER A 362 8.03 -7.33 -11.94
CA SER A 362 8.20 -8.31 -10.88
C SER A 362 9.61 -8.93 -10.85
N GLY A 363 10.21 -9.22 -12.00
CA GLY A 363 11.56 -9.77 -12.07
C GLY A 363 12.61 -8.80 -11.54
N ILE A 364 12.50 -7.51 -11.90
CA ILE A 364 13.39 -6.46 -11.40
C ILE A 364 13.20 -6.24 -9.90
N PHE A 365 11.95 -6.27 -9.43
CA PHE A 365 11.64 -6.17 -8.00
C PHE A 365 12.30 -7.31 -7.20
N HIS A 366 12.21 -8.55 -7.67
CA HIS A 366 12.88 -9.67 -6.99
C HIS A 366 14.40 -9.54 -6.98
N LEU A 367 15.01 -8.96 -8.02
CA LEU A 367 16.44 -8.68 -8.07
C LEU A 367 16.86 -7.66 -7.01
N SER A 368 16.15 -6.54 -6.95
CA SER A 368 16.39 -5.51 -5.94
C SER A 368 16.24 -6.06 -4.52
N PHE A 369 15.17 -6.80 -4.25
CA PHE A 369 14.95 -7.44 -2.96
C PHE A 369 16.09 -8.39 -2.60
N SER A 370 16.51 -9.25 -3.53
CA SER A 370 17.59 -10.22 -3.28
C SER A 370 18.94 -9.57 -3.01
N PHE A 371 19.25 -8.43 -3.66
CA PHE A 371 20.45 -7.64 -3.36
C PHE A 371 20.44 -7.07 -1.95
N VAL A 372 19.30 -6.57 -1.52
CA VAL A 372 19.12 -6.03 -0.17
C VAL A 372 19.30 -7.15 0.87
N THR A 373 18.60 -8.26 0.70
CA THR A 373 18.67 -9.41 1.61
C THR A 373 20.08 -9.97 1.72
N VAL A 374 20.77 -10.18 0.58
CA VAL A 374 22.14 -10.70 0.61
C VAL A 374 23.11 -9.72 1.25
N SER A 375 22.96 -8.42 1.01
CA SER A 375 23.83 -7.41 1.60
C SER A 375 23.73 -7.44 3.13
N ARG A 376 22.50 -7.50 3.68
CA ARG A 376 22.29 -7.67 5.13
C ARG A 376 23.00 -8.90 5.66
N LEU A 377 22.84 -10.05 5.01
CA LEU A 377 23.49 -11.31 5.42
C LEU A 377 25.02 -11.24 5.37
N LEU A 378 25.59 -10.46 4.44
CA LEU A 378 27.05 -10.29 4.26
C LEU A 378 27.67 -9.18 5.14
N PHE A 379 26.83 -8.45 5.89
CA PHE A 379 27.21 -7.50 6.92
C PHE A 379 26.65 -7.85 8.32
N LEU A 380 25.89 -8.95 8.45
CA LEU A 380 25.30 -9.38 9.70
C LEU A 380 26.40 -9.73 10.71
N ASN A 381 26.46 -8.98 11.81
CA ASN A 381 27.37 -9.22 12.92
C ASN A 381 26.62 -9.90 14.06
N ASP A 382 26.79 -11.21 14.19
CA ASP A 382 26.09 -12.04 15.17
C ASP A 382 26.99 -13.20 15.60
N SER A 383 26.90 -13.63 16.87
CA SER A 383 27.73 -14.73 17.40
C SER A 383 27.46 -16.05 16.68
N ASP A 384 26.24 -16.23 16.18
CA ASP A 384 25.78 -17.49 15.59
C ASP A 384 25.93 -17.51 14.05
N TRP A 385 26.65 -16.54 13.46
CA TRP A 385 26.81 -16.36 12.02
C TRP A 385 28.27 -16.21 11.59
N ASP A 386 28.77 -17.16 10.79
CA ASP A 386 30.11 -17.07 10.21
C ASP A 386 30.08 -16.22 8.93
N LEU A 387 30.50 -14.97 9.08
CA LEU A 387 30.54 -13.99 8.00
C LEU A 387 31.52 -14.38 6.87
N GLN A 388 32.64 -15.04 7.19
CA GLN A 388 33.61 -15.46 6.19
C GLN A 388 33.06 -16.60 5.35
N MET A 389 32.39 -17.56 5.99
CA MET A 389 31.71 -18.65 5.31
C MET A 389 30.57 -18.12 4.43
N ALA A 390 29.80 -17.15 4.91
CA ALA A 390 28.74 -16.51 4.15
C ALA A 390 29.26 -15.80 2.89
N ARG A 391 30.34 -15.00 3.02
CA ARG A 391 31.00 -14.30 1.89
C ARG A 391 31.63 -15.26 0.88
N LYS A 392 32.10 -16.43 1.32
CA LYS A 392 32.59 -17.48 0.42
C LYS A 392 31.43 -18.18 -0.32
N HIS A 393 30.29 -18.37 0.33
CA HIS A 393 29.12 -19.00 -0.28
C HIS A 393 28.47 -18.10 -1.34
N VAL A 394 28.45 -16.79 -1.09
CA VAL A 394 28.00 -15.77 -2.05
C VAL A 394 29.06 -14.70 -2.22
N ASP A 395 29.92 -14.90 -3.23
CA ASP A 395 30.83 -13.86 -3.70
C ASP A 395 30.03 -12.78 -4.44
N LEU A 396 29.60 -11.76 -3.69
CA LEU A 396 28.78 -10.67 -4.21
C LEU A 396 29.50 -9.90 -5.33
N CYS A 397 30.82 -9.75 -5.24
CA CYS A 397 31.63 -9.11 -6.29
C CYS A 397 31.53 -9.89 -7.59
N ALA A 398 31.71 -11.21 -7.55
CA ALA A 398 31.57 -12.05 -8.73
C ALA A 398 30.14 -12.05 -9.27
N VAL A 399 29.12 -12.04 -8.40
CA VAL A 399 27.70 -11.96 -8.80
C VAL A 399 27.40 -10.68 -9.58
N VAL A 400 27.78 -9.51 -9.05
CA VAL A 400 27.52 -8.22 -9.72
C VAL A 400 28.32 -8.07 -11.02
N GLU A 401 29.52 -8.65 -11.09
CA GLU A 401 30.29 -8.70 -12.35
C GLU A 401 29.57 -9.54 -13.41
N ARG A 402 29.09 -10.74 -13.04
CA ARG A 402 28.32 -11.60 -13.95
C ARG A 402 27.05 -10.89 -14.43
N LEU A 403 26.28 -10.31 -13.52
CA LEU A 403 25.07 -9.55 -13.87
C LEU A 403 25.38 -8.33 -14.75
N GLY A 404 26.45 -7.60 -14.46
CA GLY A 404 26.92 -6.51 -15.32
C GLY A 404 27.32 -6.97 -16.73
N GLY A 405 27.85 -8.19 -16.85
CA GLY A 405 28.07 -8.88 -18.12
C GLY A 405 26.77 -9.15 -18.88
N VAL A 406 25.80 -9.80 -18.23
CA VAL A 406 24.49 -10.10 -18.81
C VAL A 406 23.77 -8.84 -19.28
N TYR A 407 23.75 -7.77 -18.49
CA TYR A 407 23.15 -6.50 -18.90
C TYR A 407 23.86 -5.84 -20.08
N ARG A 408 25.19 -5.96 -20.16
CA ARG A 408 25.97 -5.46 -21.30
C ARG A 408 25.63 -6.22 -22.57
N GLU A 409 25.58 -7.54 -22.51
CA GLU A 409 25.23 -8.40 -23.65
C GLU A 409 23.80 -8.12 -24.11
N ALA A 410 22.85 -8.01 -23.17
CA ALA A 410 21.47 -7.67 -23.46
C ALA A 410 21.34 -6.29 -24.12
N ASP A 411 22.12 -5.30 -23.67
CA ASP A 411 22.11 -3.96 -24.26
C ASP A 411 22.67 -3.95 -25.69
N GLN A 412 23.74 -4.72 -25.95
CA GLN A 412 24.30 -4.90 -27.28
C GLN A 412 23.32 -5.63 -28.21
N HIS A 413 22.67 -6.69 -27.71
CA HIS A 413 21.65 -7.43 -28.45
C HIS A 413 20.47 -6.53 -28.81
N ALA A 414 20.00 -5.72 -27.86
CA ALA A 414 18.91 -4.76 -28.09
C ALA A 414 19.28 -3.69 -29.11
N ALA A 415 20.52 -3.17 -29.07
CA ALA A 415 21.01 -2.21 -30.07
C ALA A 415 21.10 -2.83 -31.48
N ALA A 416 21.56 -4.08 -31.59
CA ALA A 416 21.62 -4.80 -32.86
C ALA A 416 20.23 -5.07 -33.47
N GLN A 417 19.20 -5.15 -32.64
CA GLN A 417 17.81 -5.38 -33.05
C GLN A 417 16.92 -4.13 -32.99
N GLU A 418 17.50 -2.93 -32.89
CA GLU A 418 16.75 -1.68 -32.72
C GLU A 418 15.77 -1.40 -33.88
N TRP A 419 16.08 -1.92 -35.09
CA TRP A 419 15.19 -1.86 -36.24
C TRP A 419 13.90 -2.69 -36.09
N ARG A 420 13.90 -3.73 -35.23
CA ARG A 420 12.73 -4.56 -34.92
C ARG A 420 11.96 -4.08 -33.69
N LYS A 421 12.63 -3.43 -32.73
CA LYS A 421 12.02 -3.10 -31.44
C LYS A 421 12.59 -1.82 -30.84
N LYS A 422 11.68 -0.97 -30.34
CA LYS A 422 12.01 0.25 -29.60
C LYS A 422 12.82 -0.07 -28.34
N ARG A 423 14.06 0.42 -28.28
CA ARG A 423 14.92 0.40 -27.09
C ARG A 423 14.41 1.43 -26.07
N LYS A 424 14.47 1.09 -24.78
CA LYS A 424 14.10 1.99 -23.68
C LYS A 424 15.31 2.84 -23.30
N TYR A 425 15.14 4.15 -23.34
CA TYR A 425 16.14 5.13 -22.92
C TYR A 425 15.67 5.82 -21.64
N VAL A 426 16.62 6.15 -20.78
CA VAL A 426 16.40 6.88 -19.53
C VAL A 426 16.70 8.36 -19.77
N ASP A 427 17.86 8.63 -20.39
CA ASP A 427 18.33 9.96 -20.78
C ASP A 427 18.86 9.93 -22.22
N GLU A 428 19.27 11.08 -22.76
CA GLU A 428 19.87 11.17 -24.09
C GLU A 428 21.07 10.21 -24.24
N GLY A 429 20.90 9.16 -25.05
CA GLY A 429 21.93 8.16 -25.33
C GLY A 429 22.12 7.07 -24.27
N ARG A 430 21.44 7.13 -23.12
CA ARG A 430 21.57 6.12 -22.05
C ARG A 430 20.38 5.17 -22.03
N SER A 431 20.62 3.90 -22.36
CA SER A 431 19.57 2.88 -22.29
C SER A 431 19.28 2.42 -20.86
N ALA A 432 18.07 1.90 -20.63
CA ALA A 432 17.70 1.29 -19.36
C ALA A 432 18.60 0.10 -18.98
N LEU A 433 19.05 -0.70 -19.95
CA LEU A 433 19.95 -1.83 -19.71
C LEU A 433 21.38 -1.37 -19.39
N ALA A 434 21.85 -0.30 -20.05
CA ALA A 434 23.13 0.33 -19.72
C ALA A 434 23.11 0.95 -18.32
N MET A 435 22.00 1.56 -17.92
CA MET A 435 21.80 2.05 -16.55
C MET A 435 21.86 0.88 -15.54
N SER A 436 21.15 -0.23 -15.78
CA SER A 436 21.21 -1.40 -14.89
C SER A 436 22.62 -1.98 -14.78
N ARG A 437 23.39 -2.03 -15.87
CA ARG A 437 24.81 -2.40 -15.85
C ARG A 437 25.63 -1.46 -14.97
N ASP A 438 25.42 -0.15 -15.10
CA ASP A 438 26.14 0.85 -14.30
C ASP A 438 25.79 0.70 -12.81
N LYS A 439 24.54 0.39 -12.48
CA LYS A 439 24.12 0.03 -11.11
C LYS A 439 24.90 -1.17 -10.56
N MET A 440 25.11 -2.23 -11.35
CA MET A 440 25.92 -3.37 -10.89
C MET A 440 27.35 -2.97 -10.54
N ARG A 441 27.95 -2.06 -11.32
CA ARG A 441 29.30 -1.52 -11.00
C ARG A 441 29.29 -0.70 -9.73
N TRP A 442 28.27 0.14 -9.55
CA TRP A 442 28.12 0.94 -8.35
C TRP A 442 27.94 0.05 -7.10
N ILE A 443 27.08 -0.98 -7.14
CA ILE A 443 26.90 -1.94 -6.04
C ILE A 443 28.24 -2.62 -5.70
N ARG A 444 29.05 -2.97 -6.71
CA ARG A 444 30.40 -3.53 -6.48
C ARG A 444 31.30 -2.57 -5.71
N SER A 445 31.39 -1.32 -6.18
CA SER A 445 32.25 -0.30 -5.56
C SER A 445 31.80 0.00 -4.13
N TRP A 446 30.49 0.12 -3.92
CA TRP A 446 29.91 0.29 -2.58
C TRP A 446 30.21 -0.89 -1.66
N TYR A 447 30.02 -2.13 -2.13
CA TYR A 447 30.29 -3.31 -1.32
C TYR A 447 31.77 -3.38 -0.92
N LEU A 448 32.69 -3.10 -1.85
CA LEU A 448 34.13 -3.07 -1.57
C LEU A 448 34.51 -1.96 -0.59
N SER A 449 33.91 -0.76 -0.68
CA SER A 449 34.22 0.34 0.24
C SER A 449 33.82 0.03 1.68
N LYS A 450 32.75 -0.75 1.88
CA LYS A 450 32.29 -1.22 3.21
C LYS A 450 33.12 -2.38 3.78
N LEU A 451 33.97 -3.04 2.98
CA LEU A 451 34.85 -4.11 3.45
C LEU A 451 36.21 -3.61 3.96
N VAL A 452 36.62 -2.40 3.57
CA VAL A 452 37.85 -1.78 4.04
C VAL A 452 37.60 -1.29 5.48
N PRO A 453 38.43 -1.68 6.47
CA PRO A 453 38.35 -1.08 7.80
C PRO A 453 38.50 0.43 7.65
N VAL A 454 37.63 1.21 8.29
CA VAL A 454 37.82 2.67 8.39
C VAL A 454 39.12 2.89 9.16
N GLU A 455 40.24 3.02 8.45
CA GLU A 455 41.47 3.53 9.04
C GLU A 455 41.17 4.92 9.58
N GLU A 456 41.60 5.14 10.82
CA GLU A 456 41.47 6.38 11.58
C GLU A 456 41.60 7.59 10.66
N HIS A 457 40.51 8.34 10.49
CA HIS A 457 40.63 9.73 10.04
C HIS A 457 41.33 10.49 11.18
N GLN A 458 42.65 10.48 11.17
CA GLN A 458 43.43 11.48 11.87
C GLN A 458 42.93 12.86 11.41
N PRO A 459 42.60 13.78 12.32
CA PRO A 459 42.16 15.11 11.94
C PRO A 459 43.33 15.82 11.26
N LEU A 460 43.29 15.88 9.94
CA LEU A 460 44.19 16.72 9.16
C LEU A 460 43.93 18.17 9.58
N THR A 461 44.96 18.72 10.21
CA THR A 461 45.06 20.08 10.70
C THR A 461 44.70 21.09 9.61
N SER A 462 43.96 22.11 10.02
CA SER A 462 43.53 23.21 9.18
C SER A 462 44.71 23.93 8.54
N ALA A 463 44.72 23.99 7.22
CA ALA A 463 45.50 24.97 6.47
C ALA A 463 44.54 25.77 5.59
N LYS A 464 44.24 27.00 6.02
CA LYS A 464 43.52 28.00 5.22
C LYS A 464 44.31 28.32 3.95
N ALA A 465 43.66 28.20 2.79
CA ALA A 465 43.95 29.07 1.65
C ALA A 465 42.64 29.35 0.89
N SER A 466 42.37 30.63 0.78
CA SER A 466 41.18 31.25 0.21
C SER A 466 41.13 31.25 -1.32
N ARG A 467 39.90 31.21 -1.84
CA ARG A 467 39.32 32.08 -2.89
C ARG A 467 39.01 31.41 -4.24
N GLY A 468 37.70 31.23 -4.48
CA GLY A 468 37.02 31.66 -5.71
C GLY A 468 36.71 30.60 -6.77
N ALA A 469 35.48 30.08 -6.75
CA ALA A 469 34.67 29.89 -7.96
C ALA A 469 33.20 29.66 -7.54
N GLU A 470 32.30 30.37 -8.20
CA GLU A 470 30.86 30.45 -7.96
C GLU A 470 30.17 29.09 -8.21
N LEU A 471 29.19 28.77 -7.36
CA LEU A 471 28.18 27.73 -7.65
C LEU A 471 27.21 28.32 -8.67
N PRO A 472 26.88 27.64 -9.79
CA PRO A 472 25.73 28.01 -10.58
C PRO A 472 24.47 27.62 -9.80
N ASP A 473 23.62 28.62 -9.57
CA ASP A 473 22.19 28.43 -9.39
C ASP A 473 21.64 27.60 -10.56
N THR A 474 20.99 26.49 -10.28
CA THR A 474 20.02 25.91 -11.22
C THR A 474 18.95 25.15 -10.46
N ASP A 475 17.81 25.83 -10.33
CA ASP A 475 16.43 25.32 -10.35
C ASP A 475 16.14 23.98 -9.67
N MET A 476 15.93 24.12 -8.37
CA MET A 476 14.93 23.38 -7.61
C MET A 476 13.54 23.58 -8.26
N PHE A 477 13.14 22.78 -9.25
CA PHE A 477 11.74 22.42 -9.62
C PHE A 477 11.71 21.64 -10.94
N GLU A 478 11.75 20.32 -10.86
CA GLU A 478 11.01 19.40 -11.75
C GLU A 478 11.13 17.98 -11.18
N VAL A 479 10.35 17.71 -10.13
CA VAL A 479 10.15 16.33 -9.65
C VAL A 479 9.07 15.73 -10.53
N ASP A 480 9.49 14.92 -11.50
CA ASP A 480 8.61 14.18 -12.39
C ASP A 480 7.96 13.03 -11.60
N VAL A 481 6.78 13.30 -11.02
CA VAL A 481 6.06 12.41 -10.08
C VAL A 481 5.45 11.16 -10.75
N PHE A 482 5.59 11.00 -12.07
CA PHE A 482 4.94 9.91 -12.81
C PHE A 482 5.92 9.10 -13.67
N SER A 483 6.88 8.44 -13.04
CA SER A 483 7.56 7.30 -13.65
C SER A 483 7.57 6.10 -12.69
N PRO A 484 6.64 5.13 -12.84
CA PRO A 484 6.61 3.95 -12.00
C PRO A 484 7.80 3.06 -12.36
N GLY A 485 8.91 3.20 -11.62
CA GLY A 485 10.07 2.32 -11.73
C GLY A 485 11.44 2.98 -11.58
N GLN A 486 11.54 4.28 -11.39
CA GLN A 486 12.82 4.93 -11.11
C GLN A 486 12.91 5.33 -9.64
N PHE A 487 13.43 4.41 -8.84
CA PHE A 487 14.06 4.78 -7.59
C PHE A 487 15.30 5.63 -7.91
N ASP A 488 15.23 6.93 -7.58
CA ASP A 488 16.30 7.93 -7.70
C ASP A 488 17.60 7.43 -7.02
N PRO A 489 18.81 7.77 -7.51
CA PRO A 489 20.07 7.63 -6.76
C PRO A 489 19.96 7.86 -5.26
N SER A 490 19.20 8.88 -4.82
CA SER A 490 18.97 9.17 -3.39
C SER A 490 18.27 8.04 -2.63
N PHE A 491 17.37 7.29 -3.26
CA PHE A 491 16.73 6.11 -2.67
C PHE A 491 17.74 4.97 -2.49
N TRP A 492 18.61 4.74 -3.48
CA TRP A 492 19.64 3.70 -3.39
C TRP A 492 20.73 4.04 -2.39
N ASP A 493 21.13 5.31 -2.32
CA ASP A 493 22.05 5.82 -1.32
C ASP A 493 21.44 5.68 0.08
N ALA A 494 20.16 6.01 0.28
CA ALA A 494 19.48 5.81 1.55
C ALA A 494 19.34 4.33 1.94
N LEU A 495 18.98 3.46 0.99
CA LEU A 495 18.81 2.02 1.18
C LEU A 495 20.11 1.31 1.58
N LEU A 496 21.27 1.85 1.19
CA LEU A 496 22.57 1.21 1.30
C LEU A 496 23.57 1.95 2.22
N ASN A 497 23.20 3.13 2.72
CA ASN A 497 23.96 3.91 3.70
C ASN A 497 23.34 3.90 5.10
N GLU A 498 22.42 2.98 5.44
CA GLU A 498 22.14 2.70 6.86
C GLU A 498 23.44 2.24 7.53
N ASP A 499 24.06 3.13 8.29
CA ASP A 499 25.08 2.75 9.25
C ASP A 499 24.41 1.82 10.25
N LEU A 500 24.86 0.56 10.25
CA LEU A 500 24.43 -0.49 11.17
C LEU A 500 24.87 -0.15 12.61
N GLU A 501 24.30 0.89 13.22
CA GLU A 501 24.41 1.10 14.66
C GLU A 501 23.47 0.13 15.38
N VAL A 502 23.93 -1.11 15.52
CA VAL A 502 23.43 -2.03 16.54
C VAL A 502 24.09 -1.62 17.86
N GLY A 503 23.26 -1.13 18.79
CA GLY A 503 23.65 -0.46 20.03
C GLY A 503 24.88 -1.01 20.74
N SER A 504 25.92 -0.16 20.82
CA SER A 504 26.93 -0.27 21.86
C SER A 504 26.34 0.24 23.17
N GLY A 505 25.75 -0.66 23.95
CA GLY A 505 25.53 -0.43 25.37
C GLY A 505 26.89 -0.39 26.07
N THR A 506 27.55 0.76 26.08
CA THR A 506 28.72 0.99 26.93
C THR A 506 28.25 1.37 28.33
N HIS A 507 28.59 0.50 29.28
CA HIS A 507 28.60 0.76 30.71
C HIS A 507 29.18 2.14 31.05
N GLY A 508 28.44 2.88 31.86
CA GLY A 508 28.84 4.04 32.63
C GLY A 508 27.84 4.24 33.75
#